data_AF-A0A1V5BJ05-F1
#
_entry.id   AF-A0A1V5BJ05-F1
#
_cell.length_a   1.000
_cell.length_b   1.000
_cell.length_c   1.000
_cell.angle_alpha   90.00
_cell.angle_beta   90.00
_cell.angle_gamma   90.00
#
_symmetry.space_group_name_H-M   'P 1'
#
loop_
_entity.id
_entity.type
_entity.pdbx_description
1 polymer ?
#
loop_
_entity_poly.entity_id
_entity_poly.type
_entity_poly.pdbx_seq_one_letter_code
_entity_poly.pdbx_strand_id
1 'polypeptide(L)' 'MFTKASPRVGRLVVQQAGLDGFSAFIPNSLPPNPPIRYDDEMNNLLEKANRALGRLDGATYMLLS' A
#
# COMPACT_ATOMS: atom_id res chain seq x y z
N MET A 1 13.43 10.19 -16.96
CA MET A 1 12.11 10.66 -16.47
C MET A 1 12.09 10.47 -14.96
N PHE A 2 12.20 11.54 -14.18
CA PHE A 2 12.08 11.47 -12.72
C PHE A 2 10.60 11.64 -12.36
N THR A 3 9.98 10.59 -11.83
CA THR A 3 8.59 10.62 -11.37
C THR A 3 8.49 11.56 -10.18
N LYS A 4 7.58 12.53 -10.26
CA LYS A 4 7.27 13.44 -9.16
C LYS A 4 6.91 12.62 -7.92
N ALA A 5 7.65 12.79 -6.83
CA ALA A 5 7.42 12.07 -5.59
C ALA A 5 5.95 12.26 -5.14
N SER A 6 5.25 11.15 -4.87
CA SER A 6 3.84 11.19 -4.48
C SER A 6 3.70 11.71 -3.05
N PRO A 7 2.78 12.66 -2.77
CA PRO A 7 2.56 13.20 -1.43
C PRO A 7 1.98 12.17 -0.44
N ARG A 8 1.62 10.97 -0.92
CA ARG A 8 1.13 9.86 -0.09
C ARG A 8 2.26 9.03 0.54
N VAL A 9 3.50 9.21 0.08
CA VAL A 9 4.65 8.46 0.60
C VAL A 9 5.17 9.14 1.86
N GLY A 10 5.51 8.32 2.87
CA GLY A 10 6.17 8.78 4.09
C GLY A 10 7.56 9.36 3.87
N ARG A 11 8.21 9.77 4.96
CA ARG A 11 9.56 10.35 4.94
C ARG A 11 10.55 9.45 5.66
N LEU A 12 11.74 9.29 5.07
CA LEU A 12 12.89 8.74 5.79
C LEU A 12 13.46 9.82 6.71
N VAL A 13 13.50 9.56 8.01
CA VAL A 13 14.06 10.46 9.03
C VAL A 13 15.32 9.82 9.59
N VAL A 14 16.42 10.56 9.57
CA VAL A 14 17.65 10.18 10.25
C VAL A 14 17.54 10.69 11.69
N GLN A 15 17.42 9.77 12.64
CA GLN A 15 17.34 10.10 14.05
C GLN A 15 18.75 9.99 14.64
N GLN A 16 19.37 11.13 14.96
CA GLN A 16 20.66 11.18 15.66
C GLN A 16 20.52 11.09 17.19
N ALA A 17 19.30 10.80 17.70
CA ALA A 17 19.04 10.63 19.12
C ALA A 17 19.32 9.18 19.53
N GLY A 18 20.57 8.87 19.86
CA GLY A 18 21.04 7.54 20.28
C GLY A 18 22.56 7.42 20.26
N LEU A 19 23.11 6.36 20.85
CA LEU A 19 24.55 6.04 20.80
C LEU A 19 25.03 5.77 19.37
N ASP A 20 24.19 5.10 18.57
CA ASP A 20 24.36 4.92 17.14
C ASP A 20 23.12 5.48 16.45
N GLY A 21 23.28 6.49 15.60
CA GLY A 21 22.17 7.07 14.84
C GLY A 21 21.56 6.05 13.88
N PHE A 22 20.24 6.08 13.69
CA PHE A 22 19.54 5.19 12.77
C PHE A 22 18.60 5.95 11.83
N SER A 23 18.27 5.33 10.71
CA SER A 23 17.27 5.87 9.76
C SER A 23 15.96 5.11 9.92
N ALA A 24 14.87 5.83 10.10
CA ALA A 24 13.54 5.25 10.20
C ALA A 24 12.61 5.83 9.12
N PHE A 25 11.82 4.96 8.49
CA PHE A 25 10.77 5.39 7.58
C PHE A 25 9.51 5.71 8.37
N ILE A 26 9.08 6.97 8.35
CA ILE A 26 7.86 7.43 9.00
C ILE A 26 6.77 7.58 7.94
N PRO A 27 5.73 6.72 7.94
CA PRO A 27 4.63 6.84 6.99
C PRO A 27 3.81 8.12 7.25
N ASN A 28 3.22 8.67 6.19
CA ASN A 28 2.26 9.76 6.35
C ASN A 28 0.99 9.25 7.03
N SER A 29 0.36 10.11 7.84
CA SER A 29 -0.87 9.79 8.54
C SER A 29 -2.01 9.48 7.57
N LEU A 30 -2.85 8.52 7.97
CA LEU A 30 -4.11 8.22 7.29
C LEU A 30 -5.26 8.99 7.96
N PRO A 31 -6.26 9.47 7.20
CA PRO A 31 -6.37 9.37 5.74
C PRO A 31 -5.45 10.35 4.98
N PRO A 32 -5.01 9.99 3.75
CA PRO A 32 -4.17 10.87 2.95
C PRO A 32 -4.95 12.12 2.50
N ASN A 33 -4.25 13.24 2.26
CA ASN A 33 -4.82 14.47 1.72
C ASN A 33 -4.20 14.78 0.33
N PRO A 34 -4.98 14.88 -0.75
CA PRO A 34 -6.42 14.67 -0.81
C PRO A 34 -6.80 13.20 -0.56
N PRO A 35 -8.01 12.95 -0.03
CA PRO A 35 -8.52 11.60 0.20
C PRO A 35 -8.47 10.72 -1.05
N ILE A 36 -8.44 9.42 -0.82
CA ILE A 36 -8.57 8.44 -1.91
C ILE A 36 -9.96 8.60 -2.55
N ARG A 37 -9.99 8.75 -3.88
CA ARG A 37 -11.24 8.80 -4.65
C ARG A 37 -11.63 7.39 -5.06
N TYR A 38 -12.81 6.95 -4.65
CA TYR A 38 -13.39 5.67 -5.04
C TYR A 38 -14.34 5.90 -6.23
N ASP A 39 -13.79 5.87 -7.44
CA ASP A 39 -14.58 5.93 -8.67
C ASP A 39 -14.90 4.53 -9.22
N ASP A 40 -15.73 4.49 -10.25
CA ASP A 40 -16.22 3.26 -10.85
C ASP A 40 -15.10 2.38 -11.42
N GLU A 41 -14.05 3.01 -11.97
CA GLU A 41 -12.88 2.30 -12.48
C GLU A 41 -12.13 1.60 -11.34
N MET A 42 -11.86 2.31 -10.24
CA MET A 42 -11.18 1.72 -9.10
C MET A 42 -12.00 0.59 -8.48
N ASN A 43 -13.32 0.76 -8.35
CA ASN A 43 -14.19 -0.30 -7.86
C ASN A 43 -14.16 -1.54 -8.76
N ASN A 44 -14.21 -1.37 -10.09
CA ASN A 44 -14.13 -2.48 -11.03
C ASN A 44 -12.78 -3.22 -10.93
N LEU A 45 -11.67 -2.50 -10.76
CA LEU A 45 -10.36 -3.10 -10.53
C LEU A 45 -10.31 -3.88 -9.22
N LEU A 46 -10.86 -3.33 -8.14
CA LEU A 46 -10.94 -4.00 -6.84
C LEU A 46 -11.77 -5.29 -6.93
N GLU A 47 -12.90 -5.26 -7.62
CA GLU A 47 -13.71 -6.46 -7.84
C GLU A 47 -12.96 -7.53 -8.65
N LYS A 48 -12.25 -7.14 -9.71
CA LYS A 48 -11.44 -8.06 -10.52
C LYS A 48 -10.36 -8.71 -9.65
N ALA A 49 -9.66 -7.93 -8.83
CA ALA A 49 -8.66 -8.42 -7.91
C ALA A 49 -9.27 -9.37 -6.87
N ASN A 50 -10.40 -9.01 -6.28
CA ASN A 50 -11.09 -9.84 -5.30
C ASN A 50 -11.56 -11.19 -5.90
N ARG A 51 -12.11 -11.17 -7.11
CA ARG A 51 -12.46 -12.41 -7.85
C ARG A 51 -11.23 -13.26 -8.15
N ALA A 52 -10.08 -12.66 -8.46
CA ALA A 52 -8.85 -13.40 -8.70
C ALA A 52 -8.32 -14.08 -7.43
N LEU A 53 -8.37 -13.39 -6.29
CA LEU A 53 -8.02 -13.95 -4.99
C LEU A 53 -8.95 -15.12 -4.61
N GLY A 54 -10.27 -14.94 -4.72
CA GLY A 54 -11.21 -16.02 -4.42
C GLY A 54 -11.04 -17.27 -5.30
N ARG A 55 -10.64 -17.11 -6.57
CA ARG A 55 -10.28 -18.25 -7.43
C ARG A 55 -8.99 -18.95 -6.99
N LEU A 56 -7.99 -18.18 -6.56
CA LEU A 56 -6.76 -18.73 -6.01
C LEU A 56 -7.02 -19.50 -4.72
N ASP A 57 -7.82 -18.94 -3.81
CA ASP A 57 -8.22 -19.60 -2.57
C ASP A 57 -9.00 -20.89 -2.84
N GLY A 58 -9.95 -20.86 -3.80
CA GLY A 58 -10.68 -22.05 -4.23
C GLY A 58 -9.78 -23.13 -4.83
N ALA A 59 -8.80 -22.75 -5.66
CA ALA A 59 -7.82 -23.69 -6.20
C ALA A 59 -6.91 -24.27 -5.12
N THR A 60 -6.53 -23.47 -4.13
CA THR A 60 -5.69 -23.91 -2.99
C THR A 60 -6.47 -24.84 -2.07
N TYR A 61 -7.75 -24.57 -1.83
CA TYR A 61 -8.65 -25.44 -1.07
C TYR A 61 -8.83 -26.80 -1.75
N MET A 62 -9.06 -26.85 -3.06
CA MET A 62 -9.17 -28.11 -3.82
C MET A 62 -7.88 -28.95 -3.84
N LEU A 63 -6.71 -28.32 -3.67
CA LEU A 63 -5.42 -29.01 -3.65
C LEU A 63 -5.01 -29.51 -2.25
N LEU A 64 -5.60 -28.94 -1.19
CA LEU A 64 -5.30 -29.32 0.21
C LEU A 64 -6.35 -30.23 0.85
N SER A 65 -7.55 -30.35 0.26
CA SER A 65 -8.61 -31.26 0.69
C SER A 65 -8.46 -32.65 0.05
#